data_AF-A0A0B5IJ56-F1
#
_entry.id   AF-A0A0B5IJ56-F1
#
_cell.length_a   1.000
_cell.length_b   1.000
_cell.length_c   1.000
_cell.angle_alpha   90.00
_cell.angle_beta   90.00
_cell.angle_gamma   90.00
#
_symmetry.space_group_name_H-M   'P 1'
#
loop_
_entity.id
_entity.type
_entity.pdbx_description
1 polymer ?
#
loop_
_entity_poly.entity_id
_entity_poly.type
_entity_poly.pdbx_seq_one_letter_code
_entity_poly.pdbx_strand_id
1 'polypeptide(L)'
;MTDATDSVPGTDPDRASFTIALTAARDKLAPAAGVIAGTIIDLVRGIGRHVPVQLLPQRRVRTKNRIVKRAISKYNARGPAIDRATYKATISINLLTTDP
;
A
#
# COMPACT_ATOMS: atom_id res chain seq x y z
N MET A 1 -6.69 2.02 -5.38
CA MET A 1 -5.55 2.23 -4.44
C MET A 1 -4.50 3.08 -5.10
N THR A 2 -4.02 2.68 -6.28
CA THR A 2 -3.07 3.46 -7.09
C THR A 2 -3.53 4.90 -7.35
N ASP A 3 -4.75 5.12 -7.86
CA ASP A 3 -5.26 6.50 -8.07
C ASP A 3 -5.26 7.37 -6.80
N ALA A 4 -5.49 6.76 -5.64
CA ALA A 4 -5.47 7.46 -4.36
C ALA A 4 -4.05 7.84 -3.94
N THR A 5 -3.09 6.92 -4.10
CA THR A 5 -1.69 7.20 -3.75
C THR A 5 -0.99 8.08 -4.77
N ASP A 6 -1.33 7.97 -6.06
CA ASP A 6 -0.77 8.78 -7.14
C ASP A 6 -1.27 10.23 -7.06
N SER A 7 -2.42 10.47 -6.41
CA SER A 7 -2.90 11.83 -6.12
C SER A 7 -2.03 12.60 -5.13
N VAL A 8 -1.16 11.91 -4.38
CA VAL A 8 -0.23 12.51 -3.41
C VAL A 8 1.21 12.12 -3.77
N PRO A 9 1.99 13.04 -4.38
CA PRO A 9 3.36 12.78 -4.81
C PRO A 9 4.24 12.19 -3.70
N GLY A 10 5.00 11.15 -4.01
CA GLY A 10 5.91 10.49 -3.07
C GLY A 10 5.24 9.50 -2.11
N THR A 11 3.93 9.24 -2.26
CA THR A 11 3.24 8.22 -1.46
C THR A 11 3.55 6.82 -1.96
N ASP A 12 4.08 5.97 -1.10
CA ASP A 12 4.26 4.54 -1.40
C ASP A 12 2.90 3.84 -1.53
N PRO A 13 2.54 3.28 -2.71
CA PRO A 13 1.26 2.61 -2.92
C PRO A 13 1.06 1.40 -1.99
N ASP A 14 2.13 0.77 -1.50
CA ASP A 14 2.04 -0.37 -0.58
C ASP A 14 1.54 0.04 0.82
N ARG A 15 1.51 1.35 1.13
CA ARG A 15 0.97 1.88 2.41
C ARG A 15 -0.54 2.07 2.39
N ALA A 16 -1.18 1.94 1.23
CA ALA A 16 -2.62 2.08 1.10
C ALA A 16 -3.34 0.88 1.75
N SER A 17 -4.10 1.12 2.82
CA SER A 17 -4.85 0.05 3.52
C SER A 17 -6.14 -0.32 2.82
N PHE A 18 -6.29 -1.59 2.45
CA PHE A 18 -7.54 -2.12 1.89
C PHE A 18 -8.72 -1.96 2.85
N THR A 19 -8.52 -2.21 4.15
CA THR A 19 -9.58 -2.09 5.15
C THR A 19 -10.11 -0.67 5.25
N ILE A 20 -9.22 0.33 5.23
CA ILE A 20 -9.62 1.74 5.26
C ILE A 20 -10.39 2.11 4.00
N ALA A 21 -9.92 1.67 2.83
CA ALA A 21 -10.61 1.90 1.58
C ALA A 21 -12.01 1.27 1.59
N LEU A 22 -12.14 0.05 2.12
CA LEU A 22 -13.41 -0.66 2.21
C LEU A 22 -14.40 0.02 3.18
N THR A 23 -13.93 0.42 4.36
CA THR A 23 -14.77 1.16 5.32
C THR A 23 -15.21 2.50 4.75
N ALA A 24 -14.29 3.26 4.14
CA ALA A 24 -14.63 4.52 3.47
C ALA A 24 -15.63 4.32 2.33
N ALA A 25 -15.50 3.24 1.54
CA ALA A 25 -16.47 2.91 0.50
C ALA A 25 -17.85 2.64 1.09
N ARG A 26 -17.92 1.87 2.18
CA ARG A 26 -19.18 1.55 2.88
C ARG A 26 -19.86 2.81 3.42
N ASP A 27 -19.10 3.70 4.03
CA ASP A 27 -19.61 4.96 4.59
C ASP A 27 -20.12 5.92 3.51
N LYS A 28 -19.58 5.85 2.29
CA LYS A 28 -20.08 6.63 1.14
C LYS A 28 -21.30 5.98 0.47
N LEU A 29 -21.39 4.65 0.47
CA LEU A 29 -22.55 3.92 -0.07
C LEU A 29 -23.80 4.08 0.79
N ALA A 30 -23.67 4.10 2.12
CA ALA A 30 -24.81 4.22 3.04
C ALA A 30 -25.71 5.47 2.80
N PRO A 31 -25.17 6.67 2.55
CA PRO A 31 -25.97 7.85 2.19
C PRO A 31 -26.32 7.93 0.69
N ALA A 32 -26.01 6.91 -0.12
CA ALA A 32 -26.11 6.94 -1.59
C ALA A 32 -25.37 8.13 -2.23
N ALA A 33 -24.29 8.61 -1.59
CA ALA A 33 -23.49 9.72 -2.09
C ALA A 33 -22.78 9.31 -3.38
N GLY A 34 -23.26 9.82 -4.53
CA GLY A 34 -22.78 9.42 -5.86
C GLY A 34 -23.86 8.84 -6.78
N VAL A 35 -25.02 8.45 -6.24
CA VAL A 35 -26.15 7.88 -6.99
C VAL A 35 -27.20 8.96 -7.34
N ILE A 36 -27.20 10.09 -6.63
CA ILE A 36 -28.05 11.23 -6.91
C ILE A 36 -27.52 11.92 -8.18
N ALA A 37 -28.35 11.99 -9.22
CA ALA A 37 -27.99 12.60 -10.50
C ALA A 37 -27.41 14.01 -10.29
N GLY A 38 -26.18 14.23 -10.76
CA GLY A 38 -25.47 15.52 -10.67
C GLY A 38 -24.15 15.49 -9.89
N THR A 39 -23.81 14.40 -9.21
CA THR A 39 -22.49 14.26 -8.56
C THR A 39 -21.44 13.74 -9.54
N ILE A 40 -20.36 14.50 -9.74
CA ILE A 40 -19.15 14.02 -10.43
C ILE A 40 -18.57 12.88 -9.59
N ILE A 41 -18.55 11.66 -10.16
CA ILE A 41 -17.92 10.48 -9.55
C ILE A 41 -16.42 10.58 -9.79
N ASP A 42 -15.73 11.32 -8.92
CA ASP A 42 -14.27 11.36 -8.90
C ASP A 42 -13.76 10.34 -7.86
N LEU A 43 -13.14 9.26 -8.35
CA LEU A 43 -12.54 8.21 -7.52
C LEU A 43 -11.47 8.77 -6.56
N VAL A 44 -10.76 9.82 -6.97
CA VAL A 44 -9.74 10.51 -6.15
C VAL A 44 -10.40 11.32 -5.05
N ARG A 45 -11.57 11.91 -5.29
CA ARG A 45 -12.26 12.78 -4.32
C ARG A 45 -13.06 12.01 -3.26
N GLY A 46 -13.60 10.84 -3.61
CA GLY A 46 -14.36 9.96 -2.71
C GLY A 46 -13.46 9.15 -1.77
N ILE A 47 -13.39 7.85 -2.01
CA ILE A 47 -12.53 6.92 -1.24
C ILE A 47 -11.06 7.35 -1.34
N GLY A 48 -10.65 7.92 -2.48
CA GLY A 48 -9.28 8.35 -2.74
C GLY A 48 -8.74 9.42 -1.80
N ARG A 49 -9.59 10.20 -1.10
CA ARG A 49 -9.13 11.14 -0.05
C ARG A 49 -8.96 10.50 1.32
N HIS A 50 -9.73 9.47 1.63
CA HIS A 50 -9.68 8.83 2.95
C HIS A 50 -8.44 7.96 3.14
N VAL A 51 -7.98 7.31 2.06
CA VAL A 51 -6.82 6.41 2.11
C VAL A 51 -5.49 7.13 2.40
N PRO A 52 -5.15 8.27 1.76
CA PRO A 52 -3.89 8.99 2.05
C PRO A 52 -3.83 9.61 3.45
N VAL A 53 -4.99 9.91 4.08
CA VAL A 53 -5.03 10.47 5.45
C VAL A 53 -4.75 9.40 6.50
N GLN A 54 -5.00 8.12 6.18
CA GLN A 54 -4.84 6.99 7.10
C GLN A 54 -3.85 5.95 6.54
N LEU A 55 -2.72 6.41 6.01
CA LEU A 55 -1.70 5.50 5.50
C LEU A 55 -1.19 4.57 6.61
N LEU A 56 -0.98 3.30 6.24
CA LEU A 56 -0.34 2.36 7.13
C LEU A 56 1.05 2.88 7.52
N PRO A 57 1.59 2.47 8.69
CA PRO A 57 2.98 2.72 9.03
C PRO A 57 3.89 2.30 7.88
N GLN A 58 5.02 3.00 7.74
CA GLN A 58 6.01 2.63 6.74
C GLN A 58 6.37 1.15 6.89
N ARG A 59 6.26 0.41 5.79
CA ARG A 59 6.60 -1.02 5.80
C ARG A 59 8.08 -1.18 6.13
N ARG A 60 8.37 -2.20 6.94
CA ARG A 60 9.75 -2.58 7.25
C ARG A 60 10.50 -2.84 5.95
N VAL A 61 11.75 -2.40 5.91
CA VAL A 61 12.63 -2.64 4.77
C VAL A 61 12.71 -4.14 4.50
N ARG A 62 12.37 -4.54 3.28
CA ARG A 62 12.37 -5.94 2.88
C ARG A 62 13.77 -6.34 2.44
N THR A 63 14.46 -7.09 3.29
CA THR A 63 15.85 -7.54 3.05
C THR A 63 15.94 -8.83 2.24
N LYS A 64 14.85 -9.61 2.13
CA LYS A 64 14.80 -10.83 1.32
C LYS A 64 14.29 -10.53 -0.08
N ASN A 65 14.78 -11.24 -1.09
CA ASN A 65 14.26 -11.19 -2.47
C ASN A 65 12.82 -11.73 -2.57
N ARG A 66 12.05 -11.31 -3.60
CA ARG A 66 10.71 -11.88 -3.88
C ARG A 66 10.92 -13.21 -4.62
N ILE A 67 11.17 -14.27 -3.87
CA ILE A 67 11.34 -15.61 -4.41
C ILE A 67 10.23 -16.52 -3.88
N VAL A 68 9.53 -17.19 -4.80
CA VAL A 68 8.60 -18.28 -4.49
C VAL A 68 9.29 -19.59 -4.85
N LYS A 69 9.34 -20.54 -3.91
CA LYS A 69 10.03 -21.84 -4.08
C LYS A 69 9.36 -22.79 -5.09
N ARG A 70 8.29 -22.37 -5.76
CA ARG A 70 7.50 -23.22 -6.66
C ARG A 70 7.99 -23.06 -8.10
N ALA A 71 8.28 -24.18 -8.76
CA ALA A 71 8.88 -24.22 -10.09
C ALA A 71 8.05 -23.55 -11.21
N ILE A 72 6.72 -23.46 -11.03
CA ILE A 72 5.80 -22.86 -12.01
C ILE A 72 5.31 -21.45 -11.62
N SER A 73 5.91 -20.83 -10.61
CA SER A 73 5.54 -19.46 -10.22
C SER A 73 6.14 -18.43 -11.17
N LYS A 74 5.42 -17.30 -11.36
CA LYS A 74 5.97 -16.08 -11.97
C LYS A 74 7.27 -15.61 -11.30
N TYR A 75 7.45 -15.92 -10.02
CA TYR A 75 8.64 -15.57 -9.22
C TYR A 75 9.45 -16.82 -8.85
N ASN A 76 9.69 -17.69 -9.84
CA ASN A 76 10.47 -18.90 -9.64
C ASN A 76 11.88 -18.57 -9.09
N ALA A 77 12.30 -19.34 -8.08
CA ALA A 77 13.60 -19.24 -7.44
C ALA A 77 14.79 -19.62 -8.33
N ARG A 78 14.56 -20.19 -9.51
CA ARG A 78 15.59 -20.72 -10.41
C ARG A 78 15.31 -20.32 -11.86
N GLY A 79 16.33 -19.86 -12.57
CA GLY A 79 16.25 -19.48 -13.97
C GLY A 79 17.27 -18.40 -14.38
N PRO A 80 17.49 -18.20 -15.69
CA PRO A 80 18.44 -17.19 -16.19
C PRO A 80 17.93 -15.75 -16.02
N ALA A 81 16.61 -15.54 -16.00
CA ALA A 81 15.97 -14.23 -15.92
C ALA A 81 15.57 -13.82 -14.49
N ILE A 82 16.38 -14.20 -13.48
CA ILE A 82 16.12 -13.77 -12.09
C ILE A 82 16.73 -12.39 -11.89
N ASP A 83 15.90 -11.44 -11.46
CA ASP A 83 16.38 -10.15 -10.97
C ASP A 83 17.23 -10.35 -9.71
N ARG A 84 18.53 -10.01 -9.82
CA ARG A 84 19.52 -10.06 -8.75
C ARG A 84 19.88 -8.66 -8.23
N ALA A 85 19.20 -7.61 -8.72
CA ALA A 85 19.41 -6.26 -8.24
C ALA A 85 19.20 -6.21 -6.72
N THR A 86 20.23 -5.74 -6.03
CA THR A 86 20.20 -5.57 -4.58
C THR A 86 20.27 -4.09 -4.27
N TYR A 87 19.38 -3.62 -3.43
CA TYR A 87 19.32 -2.23 -3.00
C TYR A 87 19.86 -2.11 -1.58
N LYS A 88 20.56 -1.00 -1.28
CA LYS A 88 21.01 -0.72 0.09
C LYS A 88 19.79 -0.59 1.01
N ALA A 89 19.86 -1.27 2.14
CA ALA A 89 18.84 -1.26 3.17
C ALA A 89 19.47 -0.81 4.49
N THR A 90 18.96 0.26 5.08
CA THR A 90 19.38 0.74 6.40
C THR A 90 18.38 0.24 7.45
N ILE A 91 18.88 -0.39 8.51
CA ILE A 91 18.08 -0.86 9.65
C ILE A 91 18.59 -0.15 10.90
N SER A 92 17.72 0.64 11.53
CA SER A 92 18.01 1.27 12.83
C SER A 92 17.45 0.40 13.95
N ILE A 93 18.27 0.08 14.94
CA ILE A 93 17.88 -0.70 16.13
C ILE A 93 18.09 0.20 17.34
N ASN A 94 17.01 0.51 18.06
CA ASN A 94 17.06 1.25 19.31
C ASN A 94 16.91 0.25 20.47
N LEU A 95 17.91 0.22 21.36
CA LEU A 95 17.83 -0.56 22.58
C LEU A 95 17.17 0.31 23.65
N LEU A 96 15.99 -0.09 24.13
CA LEU A 96 15.35 0.56 25.26
C LEU A 96 15.97 -0.02 26.54
N THR A 97 16.78 0.79 27.23
CA THR A 97 17.26 0.45 28.56
C THR A 97 16.14 0.73 29.55
N THR A 98 15.67 -0.29 30.26
CA THR A 98 14.82 -0.11 31.43
C THR A 98 15.74 0.19 32.61
N ASP A 99 16.12 1.46 32.77
CA ASP A 99 16.64 1.89 34.07
C ASP A 99 15.45 2.05 35.04
N PRO A 100 15.61 1.63 36.32
CA PRO A 100 14.54 1.67 37.32
C PRO A 100 14.12 3.08 37.73
#